data_AF-A0A349FAI4-F1
#
_entry.id   AF-A0A349FAI4-F1
#
_cell.length_a   1.000
_cell.length_b   1.000
_cell.length_c   1.000
_cell.angle_alpha   90.00
_cell.angle_beta   90.00
_cell.angle_gamma   90.00
#
_symmetry.space_group_name_H-M   'P 1'
#
loop_
_entity.id
_entity.type
_entity.pdbx_description
1 polymer ?
#
loop_
_entity_poly.entity_id
_entity_poly.type
_entity_poly.pdbx_seq_one_letter_code
_entity_poly.pdbx_strand_id
1 'polypeptide(L)'
;DGGVVCMGEHQGEQVLGVRLSWNKRYITLAPVATVLGLAFKLKDPDGLIGDKADIGITCALIPSDHKGVELGERHDPLGSAFMNGPTRGNDVFIPMDWLIGGQDYAGKGWRMLVECLSAGRGISLPALGTAIGHLTARTTGAYAYVRKQFGMSIGKFEGVAEALGRIGGYTYLLEATRTLTTTSLDLGETPGIVTAIAKYHMTEMARTILNDSMDIHAGRAIQDGPMNYLAKHYLGIPVAITVEGANILTRNLMIFGQGATRCHPYVLKEMEAASNPDQDQAAEDFDKLLFKHIGHASKNSFGAFGAALTGSRLIKANMSGATQHYYQDLTRMSRALAVSADFAMLTLGGDLKRKEMISARLGDVLAYLYMASAALKKYEDDGRQQQDLDYVHYGVQHCLYHAAQSLQQAFTNYPYKGVGRLLKVVIFPLGNRFQQPSDDLSVKLAESLMTPGAHRDRLTHLCYIGKRADDNIGLMENAFLAMYGVQSIERKLYRAAKEGKVARKGPLGERLAQAKEAGVLTEQEIEQVLAADKLRYQAIQVDNFSHDFSEVTTDKAVRKPKLNSVA
;
A
#
# COMPACT_ATOMS: atom_id res chain seq x y z
N ASP A 1 28.19 3.80 15.63
CA ASP A 1 28.11 5.27 15.70
C ASP A 1 28.11 5.69 17.15
N GLY A 2 29.13 6.43 17.54
CA GLY A 2 29.34 6.86 18.92
C GLY A 2 29.77 8.32 18.94
N GLY A 3 29.34 9.02 19.98
CA GLY A 3 29.77 10.36 20.32
C GLY A 3 30.28 10.41 21.75
N VAL A 4 31.36 11.13 21.97
CA VAL A 4 31.91 11.41 23.30
C VAL A 4 31.87 12.92 23.52
N VAL A 5 31.25 13.34 24.62
CA VAL A 5 31.27 14.75 25.04
C VAL A 5 32.70 15.16 25.35
N CYS A 6 33.17 16.26 24.77
CA CYS A 6 34.50 16.79 25.02
C CYS A 6 34.57 18.30 24.73
N MET A 7 35.63 18.94 25.21
CA MET A 7 36.00 20.27 24.71
C MET A 7 36.66 20.15 23.33
N GLY A 8 36.41 21.12 22.46
CA GLY A 8 37.05 21.21 21.16
C GLY A 8 36.97 22.61 20.56
N GLU A 9 37.77 22.85 19.54
CA GLU A 9 37.79 24.15 18.86
C GLU A 9 36.67 24.23 17.82
N HIS A 10 35.87 25.30 17.88
CA HIS A 10 34.87 25.64 16.86
C HIS A 10 34.95 27.15 16.59
N GLN A 11 35.10 27.54 15.32
CA GLN A 11 35.21 28.96 14.92
C GLN A 11 36.30 29.75 15.69
N GLY A 12 37.39 29.09 16.08
CA GLY A 12 38.50 29.70 16.80
C GLY A 12 38.30 29.81 18.32
N GLU A 13 37.17 29.35 18.86
CA GLU A 13 36.89 29.31 20.29
C GLU A 13 36.87 27.87 20.83
N GLN A 14 37.34 27.69 22.07
CA GLN A 14 37.18 26.41 22.77
C GLN A 14 35.75 26.31 23.32
N VAL A 15 34.98 25.39 22.78
CA VAL A 15 33.58 25.17 23.14
C VAL A 15 33.34 23.72 23.56
N LEU A 16 32.26 23.52 24.31
CA LEU A 16 31.77 22.18 24.62
C LEU A 16 31.08 21.59 23.39
N GLY A 17 31.37 20.33 23.09
CA GLY A 17 30.80 19.65 21.95
C GLY A 17 30.87 18.13 22.05
N VAL A 18 30.76 17.49 20.90
CA VAL A 18 30.77 16.03 20.76
C VAL A 18 31.74 15.64 19.65
N ARG A 19 32.62 14.70 19.94
CA ARG A 19 33.50 14.05 18.97
C ARG A 19 32.84 12.77 18.47
N LEU A 20 32.56 12.72 17.17
CA LEU A 20 31.73 11.72 16.52
C LEU A 20 32.53 10.82 15.57
N SER A 21 32.23 9.52 15.63
CA SER A 21 32.62 8.58 14.58
C SER A 21 31.42 7.71 14.18
N TRP A 22 31.17 7.62 12.87
CA TRP A 22 30.07 6.84 12.31
C TRP A 22 30.41 6.22 10.96
N ASN A 23 29.67 5.16 10.64
CA ASN A 23 29.69 4.53 9.33
C ASN A 23 28.28 4.03 9.02
N LYS A 24 27.54 4.80 8.22
CA LYS A 24 26.15 4.53 7.85
C LYS A 24 26.05 4.13 6.39
N ARG A 25 25.05 3.29 6.11
CA ARG A 25 24.72 2.80 4.77
C ARG A 25 23.24 2.98 4.49
N TYR A 26 22.89 2.93 3.20
CA TYR A 26 21.52 3.03 2.70
C TYR A 26 20.83 4.37 3.00
N ILE A 27 21.60 5.46 3.04
CA ILE A 27 21.06 6.78 3.36
C ILE A 27 20.54 7.42 2.08
N THR A 28 19.23 7.60 2.01
CA THR A 28 18.55 8.30 0.92
C THR A 28 19.05 9.74 0.84
N LEU A 29 19.36 10.20 -0.36
CA LEU A 29 19.90 11.51 -0.71
C LEU A 29 21.32 11.83 -0.19
N ALA A 30 21.98 10.95 0.56
CA ALA A 30 23.34 11.18 1.06
C ALA A 30 24.36 11.69 0.03
N PRO A 31 24.43 11.17 -1.21
CA PRO A 31 25.41 11.62 -2.20
C PRO A 31 25.29 13.10 -2.60
N VAL A 32 24.13 13.72 -2.35
CA VAL A 32 23.80 15.09 -2.76
C VAL A 32 23.27 15.92 -1.59
N ALA A 33 23.37 15.43 -0.36
CA ALA A 33 22.85 16.12 0.82
C ALA A 33 23.78 17.28 1.20
N THR A 34 23.20 18.42 1.56
CA THR A 34 23.92 19.57 2.12
C THR A 34 23.98 19.55 3.64
N VAL A 35 23.07 18.81 4.28
CA VAL A 35 22.97 18.64 5.73
C VAL A 35 22.63 17.18 6.03
N LEU A 36 23.32 16.60 7.02
CA LEU A 36 23.12 15.25 7.53
C LEU A 36 22.38 15.28 8.87
N GLY A 37 21.27 14.55 8.95
CA GLY A 37 20.67 14.16 10.24
C GLY A 37 21.32 12.89 10.76
N LEU A 38 22.05 12.97 11.87
CA LEU A 38 22.76 11.83 12.45
C LEU A 38 22.20 11.45 13.83
N ALA A 39 21.83 10.18 13.98
CA ALA A 39 21.55 9.58 15.28
C ALA A 39 22.71 8.68 15.73
N PHE A 40 23.20 8.92 16.95
CA PHE A 40 24.36 8.23 17.54
C PHE A 40 24.16 8.00 19.05
N LYS A 41 24.95 7.09 19.63
CA LYS A 41 24.98 6.88 21.08
C LYS A 41 25.96 7.87 21.70
N LEU A 42 25.48 8.73 22.60
CA LEU A 42 26.27 9.73 23.29
C LEU A 42 26.74 9.20 24.66
N LYS A 43 28.01 9.49 24.97
CA LYS A 43 28.65 9.22 26.24
C LYS A 43 29.35 10.47 26.77
N ASP A 44 29.41 10.60 28.08
CA ASP A 44 30.08 11.69 28.81
C ASP A 44 30.97 11.10 29.92
N PRO A 45 32.10 10.47 29.57
CA PRO A 45 32.96 9.79 30.53
C PRO A 45 33.58 10.75 31.56
N ASP A 46 33.71 12.03 31.21
CA ASP A 46 34.36 13.06 32.02
C ASP A 46 33.34 13.89 32.82
N GLY A 47 32.04 13.61 32.70
CA GLY A 47 30.98 14.27 33.47
C GLY A 47 30.81 15.75 33.15
N LEU A 48 31.06 16.16 31.91
CA LEU A 48 31.04 17.56 31.49
C LEU A 48 29.62 18.16 31.40
N ILE A 49 28.59 17.32 31.26
CA ILE A 49 27.19 17.76 31.15
C ILE A 49 26.26 17.13 32.20
N GLY A 50 26.80 16.31 33.10
CA GLY A 50 26.07 15.78 34.25
C GLY A 50 26.66 14.48 34.80
N ASP A 51 25.90 13.82 35.68
CA ASP A 51 26.41 12.70 36.49
C ASP A 51 26.34 11.33 35.79
N LYS A 52 25.94 11.28 34.51
CA LYS A 52 25.72 10.03 33.76
C LYS A 52 26.72 9.87 32.64
N ALA A 53 27.57 8.84 32.74
CA ALA A 53 28.52 8.52 31.67
C ALA A 53 27.85 8.01 30.38
N ASP A 54 26.76 7.26 30.47
CA ASP A 54 25.98 6.81 29.32
C ASP A 54 24.70 7.65 29.20
N ILE A 55 24.70 8.59 28.26
CA ILE A 55 23.62 9.56 28.08
C ILE A 55 22.46 8.97 27.25
N GLY A 56 22.80 8.17 26.22
CA GLY A 56 21.82 7.51 25.36
C GLY A 56 21.82 8.01 23.92
N ILE A 57 20.77 7.68 23.17
CA ILE A 57 20.66 8.06 21.75
C ILE A 57 20.42 9.57 21.64
N THR A 58 21.22 10.24 20.83
CA THR A 58 21.13 11.68 20.55
C THR A 58 21.11 11.92 19.04
N CYS A 59 20.49 13.01 18.62
CA CYS A 59 20.39 13.41 17.22
C CYS A 59 21.07 14.76 17.00
N ALA A 60 21.78 14.91 15.88
CA ALA A 60 22.43 16.16 15.48
C ALA A 60 22.20 16.45 13.99
N LEU A 61 22.34 17.72 13.62
CA LEU A 61 22.41 18.18 12.23
C LEU A 61 23.85 18.61 11.93
N ILE A 62 24.43 18.04 10.87
CA ILE A 62 25.85 18.24 10.52
C ILE A 62 25.93 18.69 9.06
N PRO A 63 26.53 19.84 8.73
CA PRO A 63 26.81 20.24 7.36
C PRO A 63 27.64 19.17 6.64
N SER A 64 27.29 18.88 5.39
CA SER A 64 27.95 17.83 4.60
C SER A 64 29.41 18.14 4.24
N ASP A 65 29.78 19.42 4.24
CA ASP A 65 31.12 19.95 3.97
C ASP A 65 31.97 20.10 5.24
N HIS A 66 31.42 19.74 6.41
CA HIS A 66 32.14 19.83 7.67
C HIS A 66 33.34 18.89 7.70
N LYS A 67 34.45 19.34 8.29
CA LYS A 67 35.73 18.63 8.26
C LYS A 67 35.60 17.22 8.84
N GLY A 68 36.01 16.23 8.04
CA GLY A 68 35.99 14.81 8.41
C GLY A 68 34.68 14.08 8.06
N VAL A 69 33.69 14.77 7.49
CA VAL A 69 32.52 14.14 6.87
C VAL A 69 32.91 13.58 5.49
N GLU A 70 32.57 12.34 5.22
CA GLU A 70 32.78 11.66 3.93
C GLU A 70 31.45 11.28 3.28
N LEU A 71 31.24 11.76 2.05
CA LEU A 71 30.04 11.59 1.23
C LEU A 71 30.40 11.44 -0.26
N GLY A 72 29.39 11.15 -1.09
CA GLY A 72 29.49 11.19 -2.56
C GLY A 72 29.44 9.82 -3.25
N GLU A 73 29.83 8.75 -2.56
CA GLU A 73 29.64 7.38 -3.06
C GLU A 73 28.15 7.05 -3.21
N ARG A 74 27.81 6.20 -4.19
CA ARG A 74 26.43 5.80 -4.49
C ARG A 74 26.21 4.30 -4.30
N HIS A 75 25.05 3.95 -3.77
CA HIS A 75 24.44 2.63 -3.91
C HIS A 75 23.45 2.64 -5.09
N ASP A 76 23.19 1.45 -5.64
CA ASP A 76 22.19 1.23 -6.69
C ASP A 76 20.95 0.50 -6.11
N PRO A 77 19.87 1.22 -5.76
CA PRO A 77 18.62 0.61 -5.29
C PRO A 77 17.79 0.07 -6.47
N LEU A 78 18.28 -1.01 -7.07
CA LEU A 78 17.60 -1.74 -8.16
C LEU A 78 17.26 -0.85 -9.38
N GLY A 79 18.17 0.03 -9.77
CA GLY A 79 17.98 0.95 -10.89
C GLY A 79 17.01 2.11 -10.62
N SER A 80 16.56 2.29 -9.37
CA SER A 80 15.68 3.41 -9.01
C SER A 80 16.42 4.74 -9.13
N ALA A 81 15.71 5.77 -9.59
CA ALA A 81 16.33 7.06 -9.93
C ALA A 81 16.83 7.89 -8.72
N PHE A 82 16.39 7.58 -7.49
CA PHE A 82 16.74 8.36 -6.31
C PHE A 82 18.19 8.12 -5.87
N MET A 83 18.85 9.18 -5.40
CA MET A 83 20.20 9.09 -4.85
C MET A 83 20.19 8.32 -3.53
N ASN A 84 21.11 7.37 -3.38
CA ASN A 84 21.33 6.65 -2.14
C ASN A 84 22.83 6.39 -1.98
N GLY A 85 23.36 6.48 -0.76
CA GLY A 85 24.79 6.30 -0.53
C GLY A 85 25.14 6.04 0.93
N PRO A 86 26.41 5.72 1.22
CA PRO A 86 26.93 5.71 2.57
C PRO A 86 27.25 7.13 3.05
N THR A 87 27.37 7.27 4.37
CA THR A 87 27.94 8.48 5.00
C THR A 87 28.92 8.02 6.06
N ARG A 88 30.12 8.59 6.11
CA ARG A 88 31.12 8.24 7.12
C ARG A 88 31.67 9.51 7.78
N GLY A 89 32.19 9.32 8.96
CA GLY A 89 32.95 10.34 9.66
C GLY A 89 33.82 9.68 10.70
N ASN A 90 35.04 10.16 10.81
CA ASN A 90 35.99 9.69 11.81
C ASN A 90 36.53 10.90 12.57
N ASP A 91 36.31 10.91 13.87
CA ASP A 91 36.83 11.93 14.77
C ASP A 91 36.32 13.36 14.45
N VAL A 92 35.06 13.47 14.06
CA VAL A 92 34.43 14.74 13.67
C VAL A 92 33.89 15.45 14.91
N PHE A 93 34.45 16.61 15.23
CA PHE A 93 33.95 17.45 16.32
C PHE A 93 32.76 18.30 15.87
N ILE A 94 31.67 18.28 16.63
CA ILE A 94 30.54 19.19 16.45
C ILE A 94 30.24 19.94 17.77
N PRO A 95 29.87 21.21 17.73
CA PRO A 95 29.44 21.95 18.93
C PRO A 95 28.09 21.46 19.47
N MET A 96 27.80 21.69 20.75
CA MET A 96 26.56 21.20 21.40
C MET A 96 25.26 21.80 20.85
N ASP A 97 25.33 22.99 20.26
CA ASP A 97 24.20 23.66 19.62
C ASP A 97 23.71 22.96 18.34
N TRP A 98 24.54 22.10 17.73
CA TRP A 98 24.16 21.28 16.58
C TRP A 98 23.34 20.05 16.97
N LEU A 99 23.27 19.72 18.26
CA LEU A 99 22.32 18.73 18.75
C LEU A 99 20.90 19.25 18.53
N ILE A 100 19.99 18.39 18.05
CA ILE A 100 18.59 18.77 17.89
C ILE A 100 17.99 19.03 19.26
N GLY A 101 17.61 20.28 19.53
CA GLY A 101 17.17 20.73 20.86
C GLY A 101 18.31 21.10 21.82
N GLY A 102 19.56 21.14 21.35
CA GLY A 102 20.74 21.47 22.15
C GLY A 102 21.08 20.44 23.22
N GLN A 103 21.90 20.85 24.19
CA GLN A 103 22.36 20.01 25.31
C GLN A 103 21.21 19.40 26.11
N ASP A 104 20.10 20.13 26.30
CA ASP A 104 18.92 19.68 27.06
C ASP A 104 18.22 18.46 26.44
N TYR A 105 18.51 18.18 25.17
CA TYR A 105 17.98 17.02 24.44
C TYR A 105 18.99 15.91 24.20
N ALA A 106 20.18 16.02 24.78
CA ALA A 106 21.12 14.91 24.89
C ALA A 106 20.42 13.68 25.53
N GLY A 107 20.50 12.53 24.87
CA GLY A 107 19.87 11.28 25.31
C GLY A 107 18.38 11.14 24.98
N LYS A 108 17.72 12.18 24.45
CA LYS A 108 16.29 12.17 24.07
C LYS A 108 16.05 11.79 22.60
N GLY A 109 17.10 11.46 21.83
CA GLY A 109 17.01 11.17 20.40
C GLY A 109 16.17 9.94 20.05
N TRP A 110 16.11 8.92 20.93
CA TRP A 110 15.24 7.76 20.68
C TRP A 110 13.76 8.16 20.58
N ARG A 111 13.30 9.05 21.47
CA ARG A 111 11.93 9.56 21.47
C ARG A 111 11.64 10.29 20.16
N MET A 112 12.53 11.20 19.74
CA MET A 112 12.40 11.94 18.49
C MET A 112 12.27 11.01 17.28
N LEU A 113 13.14 10.00 17.19
CA LEU A 113 13.13 9.04 16.09
C LEU A 113 11.81 8.26 16.03
N VAL A 114 11.30 7.82 17.18
CA VAL A 114 10.04 7.07 17.24
C VAL A 114 8.84 7.95 16.87
N GLU A 115 8.81 9.21 17.32
CA GLU A 115 7.77 10.18 16.97
C GLU A 115 7.76 10.46 15.46
N CYS A 116 8.90 10.85 14.88
CA CYS A 116 9.03 11.12 13.44
C CYS A 116 8.68 9.89 12.58
N LEU A 117 9.18 8.71 12.96
CA LEU A 117 8.93 7.47 12.23
C LEU A 117 7.44 7.07 12.29
N SER A 118 6.77 7.34 13.41
CA SER A 118 5.36 6.99 13.57
C SER A 118 4.46 7.80 12.63
N ALA A 119 4.75 9.09 12.43
CA ALA A 119 4.03 9.94 11.49
C ALA A 119 4.41 9.63 10.03
N GLY A 120 5.70 9.62 9.69
CA GLY A 120 6.18 9.45 8.32
C GLY A 120 5.74 8.14 7.67
N ARG A 121 5.68 7.05 8.45
CA ARG A 121 5.21 5.73 8.00
C ARG A 121 3.79 5.76 7.44
N GLY A 122 2.95 6.67 7.92
CA GLY A 122 1.55 6.80 7.49
C GLY A 122 1.35 7.58 6.19
N ILE A 123 2.42 8.15 5.63
CA ILE A 123 2.33 9.13 4.55
C ILE A 123 2.99 8.60 3.28
N SER A 124 4.32 8.44 3.27
CA SER A 124 5.11 8.28 2.03
C SER A 124 4.84 6.96 1.30
N LEU A 125 5.15 5.82 1.94
CA LEU A 125 4.98 4.50 1.33
C LEU A 125 3.51 4.11 1.12
N PRO A 126 2.57 4.44 2.03
CA PRO A 126 1.14 4.33 1.75
C PRO A 126 0.72 5.11 0.50
N ALA A 127 1.17 6.37 0.35
CA ALA A 127 0.85 7.16 -0.83
C ALA A 127 1.43 6.56 -2.12
N LEU A 128 2.64 6.00 -2.07
CA LEU A 128 3.21 5.24 -3.19
C LEU A 128 2.31 4.05 -3.58
N GLY A 129 1.85 3.27 -2.59
CA GLY A 129 0.96 2.14 -2.85
C GLY A 129 -0.36 2.57 -3.51
N THR A 130 -0.95 3.66 -3.03
CA THR A 130 -2.14 4.26 -3.64
C THR A 130 -1.86 4.77 -5.05
N ALA A 131 -0.74 5.46 -5.30
CA ALA A 131 -0.38 5.93 -6.63
C ALA A 131 -0.26 4.80 -7.65
N ILE A 132 0.30 3.65 -7.25
CA ILE A 132 0.34 2.43 -8.07
C ILE A 132 -1.08 1.94 -8.38
N GLY A 133 -1.99 1.96 -7.40
CA GLY A 133 -3.44 1.77 -7.59
C GLY A 133 -4.02 2.62 -8.70
N HIS A 134 -3.90 3.94 -8.58
CA HIS A 134 -4.45 4.88 -9.56
C HIS A 134 -3.87 4.67 -10.96
N LEU A 135 -2.54 4.51 -11.06
CA LEU A 135 -1.85 4.27 -12.32
C LEU A 135 -2.34 2.98 -12.99
N THR A 136 -2.27 1.86 -12.27
CA THR A 136 -2.61 0.54 -12.82
C THR A 136 -4.09 0.42 -13.16
N ALA A 137 -5.00 0.95 -12.34
CA ALA A 137 -6.43 0.98 -12.66
C ALA A 137 -6.69 1.78 -13.96
N ARG A 138 -5.99 2.90 -14.17
CA ARG A 138 -6.11 3.69 -15.39
C ARG A 138 -5.56 2.95 -16.60
N THR A 139 -4.29 2.55 -16.54
CA THR A 139 -3.56 2.01 -17.69
C THR A 139 -3.97 0.59 -18.04
N THR A 140 -4.16 -0.28 -17.03
CA THR A 140 -4.51 -1.69 -17.26
C THR A 140 -5.96 -1.84 -17.72
N GLY A 141 -6.89 -1.02 -17.20
CA GLY A 141 -8.26 -0.96 -17.71
C GLY A 141 -8.31 -0.54 -19.18
N ALA A 142 -7.58 0.52 -19.55
CA ALA A 142 -7.44 0.97 -20.93
C ALA A 142 -6.81 -0.12 -21.83
N TYR A 143 -5.69 -0.71 -21.40
CA TYR A 143 -4.99 -1.76 -22.14
C TYR A 143 -5.88 -2.99 -22.37
N ALA A 144 -6.63 -3.43 -21.34
CA ALA A 144 -7.49 -4.59 -21.44
C ALA A 144 -8.64 -4.40 -22.46
N TYR A 145 -9.08 -3.16 -22.65
CA TYR A 145 -10.04 -2.81 -23.69
C TYR A 145 -9.38 -2.74 -25.08
N VAL A 146 -8.22 -2.10 -25.20
CA VAL A 146 -7.58 -1.86 -26.51
C VAL A 146 -6.90 -3.11 -27.08
N ARG A 147 -6.35 -3.98 -26.24
CA ARG A 147 -5.67 -5.20 -26.68
C ARG A 147 -6.72 -6.23 -27.07
N LYS A 148 -6.66 -6.73 -28.31
CA LYS A 148 -7.55 -7.76 -28.84
C LYS A 148 -6.84 -9.10 -29.01
N GLN A 149 -7.46 -10.18 -28.55
CA GLN A 149 -7.08 -11.57 -28.83
C GLN A 149 -8.35 -12.39 -29.08
N PHE A 150 -8.23 -13.41 -29.93
CA PHE A 150 -9.37 -14.26 -30.33
C PHE A 150 -10.61 -13.46 -30.81
N GLY A 151 -10.39 -12.30 -31.43
CA GLY A 151 -11.44 -11.46 -32.00
C GLY A 151 -12.18 -10.52 -31.03
N MET A 152 -11.77 -10.45 -29.76
CA MET A 152 -12.37 -9.54 -28.76
C MET A 152 -11.32 -8.87 -27.88
N SER A 153 -11.71 -7.82 -27.15
CA SER A 153 -10.87 -7.18 -26.13
C SER A 153 -10.52 -8.19 -25.02
N ILE A 154 -9.28 -8.19 -24.56
CA ILE A 154 -8.82 -9.20 -23.58
C ILE A 154 -9.54 -9.09 -22.24
N GLY A 155 -10.01 -7.90 -21.85
CA GLY A 155 -10.77 -7.73 -20.61
C GLY A 155 -12.16 -8.38 -20.62
N LYS A 156 -12.61 -8.93 -21.76
CA LYS A 156 -13.83 -9.76 -21.84
C LYS A 156 -13.59 -11.24 -21.48
N PHE A 157 -12.34 -11.65 -21.26
CA PHE A 157 -12.04 -12.98 -20.72
C PHE A 157 -12.10 -12.96 -19.18
N GLU A 158 -12.80 -13.93 -18.58
CA GLU A 158 -13.05 -13.96 -17.14
C GLU A 158 -11.77 -13.95 -16.30
N GLY A 159 -10.71 -14.66 -16.72
CA GLY A 159 -9.43 -14.63 -16.02
C GLY A 159 -8.75 -13.24 -16.00
N VAL A 160 -8.95 -12.43 -17.05
CA VAL A 160 -8.49 -11.03 -17.06
C VAL A 160 -9.42 -10.16 -16.22
N ALA A 161 -10.73 -10.43 -16.27
CA ALA A 161 -11.72 -9.70 -15.48
C ALA A 161 -11.54 -9.90 -13.97
N GLU A 162 -11.14 -11.10 -13.52
CA GLU A 162 -10.81 -11.38 -12.12
C GLU A 162 -9.67 -10.47 -11.63
N ALA A 163 -8.56 -10.42 -12.38
CA ALA A 163 -7.41 -9.58 -12.08
C ALA A 163 -7.75 -8.07 -12.15
N LEU A 164 -8.52 -7.63 -13.14
CA LEU A 164 -9.03 -6.25 -13.21
C LEU A 164 -9.95 -5.90 -12.04
N GLY A 165 -10.81 -6.83 -11.63
CA GLY A 165 -11.66 -6.69 -10.45
C GLY A 165 -10.84 -6.46 -9.18
N ARG A 166 -9.76 -7.22 -9.01
CA ARG A 166 -8.80 -7.05 -7.91
C ARG A 166 -8.07 -5.71 -7.97
N ILE A 167 -7.58 -5.30 -9.15
CA ILE A 167 -6.98 -3.97 -9.35
C ILE A 167 -7.95 -2.86 -8.94
N GLY A 168 -9.20 -2.91 -9.42
CA GLY A 168 -10.21 -1.90 -9.12
C GLY A 168 -10.56 -1.85 -7.63
N GLY A 169 -10.87 -3.00 -7.04
CA GLY A 169 -11.28 -3.10 -5.64
C GLY A 169 -10.17 -2.69 -4.67
N TYR A 170 -8.93 -3.10 -4.93
CA TYR A 170 -7.78 -2.70 -4.12
C TYR A 170 -7.48 -1.21 -4.29
N THR A 171 -7.63 -0.65 -5.49
CA THR A 171 -7.43 0.79 -5.71
C THR A 171 -8.40 1.63 -4.87
N TYR A 172 -9.67 1.21 -4.78
CA TYR A 172 -10.65 1.87 -3.91
C TYR A 172 -10.27 1.76 -2.43
N LEU A 173 -9.87 0.57 -1.96
CA LEU A 173 -9.40 0.36 -0.59
C LEU A 173 -8.15 1.18 -0.25
N LEU A 174 -7.19 1.25 -1.17
CA LEU A 174 -5.96 2.03 -1.02
C LEU A 174 -6.27 3.52 -0.85
N GLU A 175 -7.14 4.08 -1.68
CA GLU A 175 -7.53 5.49 -1.60
C GLU A 175 -8.32 5.78 -0.31
N ALA A 176 -9.26 4.92 0.06
CA ALA A 176 -10.02 5.05 1.30
C ALA A 176 -9.11 5.00 2.54
N THR A 177 -8.18 4.06 2.57
CA THR A 177 -7.24 3.88 3.69
C THR A 177 -6.25 5.04 3.78
N ARG A 178 -5.73 5.52 2.64
CA ARG A 178 -4.85 6.69 2.57
C ARG A 178 -5.53 7.91 3.16
N THR A 179 -6.72 8.25 2.66
CA THR A 179 -7.45 9.46 3.05
C THR A 179 -7.84 9.45 4.52
N LEU A 180 -8.34 8.34 5.07
CA LEU A 180 -8.64 8.24 6.50
C LEU A 180 -7.37 8.42 7.35
N THR A 181 -6.27 7.77 6.95
CA THR A 181 -5.01 7.82 7.71
C THR A 181 -4.41 9.23 7.71
N THR A 182 -4.34 9.89 6.54
CA THR A 182 -3.77 11.24 6.45
C THR A 182 -4.67 12.27 7.11
N THR A 183 -6.00 12.13 7.02
CA THR A 183 -6.92 13.03 7.73
C THR A 183 -6.71 12.95 9.24
N SER A 184 -6.46 11.76 9.80
CA SER A 184 -6.15 11.63 11.22
C SER A 184 -4.87 12.39 11.60
N LEU A 185 -3.83 12.34 10.75
CA LEU A 185 -2.59 13.08 10.97
C LEU A 185 -2.80 14.60 10.86
N ASP A 186 -3.60 15.05 9.89
CA ASP A 186 -3.94 16.47 9.71
C ASP A 186 -4.72 17.05 10.90
N LEU A 187 -5.49 16.21 11.61
CA LEU A 187 -6.16 16.57 12.86
C LEU A 187 -5.21 16.65 14.07
N GLY A 188 -3.91 16.40 13.88
CA GLY A 188 -2.90 16.44 14.95
C GLY A 188 -2.81 15.14 15.77
N GLU A 189 -3.51 14.09 15.37
CA GLU A 189 -3.40 12.78 16.04
C GLU A 189 -2.06 12.12 15.70
N THR A 190 -1.55 11.27 16.60
CA THR A 190 -0.33 10.48 16.38
C THR A 190 -0.62 8.97 16.35
N PRO A 191 -1.35 8.45 15.35
CA PRO A 191 -1.92 7.10 15.39
C PRO A 191 -0.90 6.03 14.93
N GLY A 192 0.12 5.74 15.75
CA GLY A 192 1.24 4.87 15.36
C GLY A 192 0.89 3.44 14.92
N ILE A 193 -0.24 2.89 15.35
CA ILE A 193 -0.74 1.56 14.91
C ILE A 193 -1.38 1.65 13.53
N VAL A 194 -2.17 2.70 13.31
CA VAL A 194 -2.86 2.94 12.03
C VAL A 194 -1.84 3.19 10.93
N THR A 195 -0.78 3.95 11.21
CA THR A 195 0.29 4.18 10.23
C THR A 195 1.07 2.90 9.92
N ALA A 196 1.23 1.99 10.90
CA ALA A 196 1.79 0.66 10.67
C ALA A 196 0.88 -0.24 9.81
N ILE A 197 -0.44 -0.19 10.04
CA ILE A 197 -1.45 -0.87 9.20
C ILE A 197 -1.36 -0.37 7.76
N ALA A 198 -1.40 0.95 7.57
CA ALA A 198 -1.33 1.59 6.27
C ALA A 198 -0.05 1.17 5.53
N LYS A 199 1.13 1.27 6.16
CA LYS A 199 2.38 0.91 5.51
C LYS A 199 2.44 -0.55 5.10
N TYR A 200 2.08 -1.47 5.99
CA TYR A 200 2.14 -2.90 5.67
C TYR A 200 1.12 -3.27 4.58
N HIS A 201 -0.17 -3.05 4.84
CA HIS A 201 -1.22 -3.57 3.95
C HIS A 201 -1.26 -2.86 2.60
N MET A 202 -1.05 -1.54 2.57
CA MET A 202 -1.12 -0.80 1.32
C MET A 202 0.05 -1.11 0.38
N THR A 203 1.25 -1.37 0.92
CA THR A 203 2.39 -1.78 0.08
C THR A 203 2.28 -3.23 -0.41
N GLU A 204 1.68 -4.14 0.37
CA GLU A 204 1.37 -5.50 -0.11
C GLU A 204 0.25 -5.49 -1.17
N MET A 205 -0.82 -4.70 -0.98
CA MET A 205 -1.86 -4.52 -2.00
C MET A 205 -1.26 -3.95 -3.29
N ALA A 206 -0.35 -2.97 -3.18
CA ALA A 206 0.36 -2.40 -4.32
C ALA A 206 1.21 -3.45 -5.07
N ARG A 207 1.87 -4.36 -4.36
CA ARG A 207 2.58 -5.49 -4.98
C ARG A 207 1.60 -6.36 -5.77
N THR A 208 0.45 -6.71 -5.20
CA THR A 208 -0.55 -7.56 -5.86
C THR A 208 -1.09 -6.93 -7.14
N ILE A 209 -1.58 -5.69 -7.09
CA ILE A 209 -2.17 -5.03 -8.27
C ILE A 209 -1.14 -4.81 -9.38
N LEU A 210 0.14 -4.65 -9.03
CA LEU A 210 1.19 -4.46 -10.00
C LEU A 210 1.55 -5.78 -10.66
N ASN A 211 1.61 -6.88 -9.91
CA ASN A 211 1.74 -8.23 -10.47
C ASN A 211 0.57 -8.53 -11.44
N ASP A 212 -0.67 -8.28 -11.03
CA ASP A 212 -1.85 -8.45 -11.89
C ASP A 212 -1.74 -7.61 -13.17
N SER A 213 -1.24 -6.38 -13.05
CA SER A 213 -1.02 -5.51 -14.20
C SER A 213 0.07 -6.03 -15.14
N MET A 214 1.16 -6.58 -14.60
CA MET A 214 2.21 -7.22 -15.39
C MET A 214 1.65 -8.43 -16.15
N ASP A 215 0.84 -9.28 -15.49
CA ASP A 215 0.24 -10.46 -16.09
C ASP A 215 -0.73 -10.11 -17.23
N ILE A 216 -1.59 -9.10 -17.03
CA ILE A 216 -2.55 -8.65 -18.06
C ILE A 216 -1.81 -8.06 -19.28
N HIS A 217 -0.73 -7.31 -19.06
CA HIS A 217 0.07 -6.74 -20.15
C HIS A 217 0.99 -7.76 -20.82
N ALA A 218 1.32 -8.84 -20.12
CA ALA A 218 2.14 -9.96 -20.57
C ALA A 218 3.48 -9.48 -21.17
N GLY A 219 3.78 -9.89 -22.41
CA GLY A 219 5.02 -9.53 -23.11
C GLY A 219 5.32 -8.02 -23.10
N ARG A 220 4.29 -7.16 -23.16
CA ARG A 220 4.48 -5.69 -23.15
C ARG A 220 5.06 -5.19 -21.82
N ALA A 221 4.65 -5.80 -20.70
CA ALA A 221 5.10 -5.36 -19.39
C ALA A 221 6.57 -5.71 -19.09
N ILE A 222 7.10 -6.77 -19.73
CA ILE A 222 8.47 -7.23 -19.50
C ILE A 222 9.51 -6.64 -20.48
N GLN A 223 9.07 -5.96 -21.55
CA GLN A 223 9.99 -5.19 -22.40
C GLN A 223 10.21 -3.82 -21.77
N ASP A 224 11.35 -3.60 -21.13
CA ASP A 224 11.70 -2.29 -20.57
C ASP A 224 12.06 -1.29 -21.67
N GLY A 225 11.81 -0.01 -21.42
CA GLY A 225 12.00 1.06 -22.39
C GLY A 225 11.10 2.27 -22.14
N PRO A 226 11.27 3.36 -22.90
CA PRO A 226 10.44 4.57 -22.77
C PRO A 226 8.93 4.31 -22.76
N MET A 227 8.42 3.36 -23.56
CA MET A 227 7.00 3.02 -23.67
C MET A 227 6.44 2.24 -22.47
N ASN A 228 7.32 1.72 -21.60
CA ASN A 228 6.93 0.92 -20.46
C ASN A 228 6.66 1.79 -19.22
N TYR A 229 5.39 1.85 -18.83
CA TYR A 229 4.93 2.58 -17.64
C TYR A 229 4.75 1.69 -16.39
N LEU A 230 5.16 0.42 -16.41
CA LEU A 230 5.00 -0.51 -15.29
C LEU A 230 6.32 -1.00 -14.70
N ALA A 231 7.33 -1.28 -15.54
CA ALA A 231 8.56 -1.97 -15.15
C ALA A 231 9.30 -1.29 -14.00
N LYS A 232 9.47 0.03 -14.06
CA LYS A 232 10.15 0.80 -12.99
C LYS A 232 9.43 0.72 -11.65
N HIS A 233 8.10 0.74 -11.67
CA HIS A 233 7.31 0.57 -10.44
C HIS A 233 7.46 -0.85 -9.90
N TYR A 234 7.49 -1.86 -10.79
CA TYR A 234 7.64 -3.26 -10.42
C TYR A 234 8.99 -3.52 -9.74
N LEU A 235 10.07 -2.99 -10.32
CA LEU A 235 11.41 -3.02 -9.73
C LEU A 235 11.52 -2.24 -8.41
N GLY A 236 10.68 -1.22 -8.22
CA GLY A 236 10.66 -0.39 -7.01
C GLY A 236 9.92 -1.00 -5.81
N ILE A 237 9.01 -1.96 -6.02
CA ILE A 237 8.22 -2.58 -4.94
C ILE A 237 9.07 -3.15 -3.78
N PRO A 238 10.18 -3.87 -4.02
CA PRO A 238 11.04 -4.38 -2.96
C PRO A 238 11.55 -3.30 -1.99
N VAL A 239 11.75 -2.08 -2.46
CA VAL A 239 12.14 -0.95 -1.62
C VAL A 239 11.02 -0.62 -0.64
N ALA A 240 9.79 -0.45 -1.13
CA ALA A 240 8.63 -0.05 -0.33
C ALA A 240 8.30 -1.03 0.82
N ILE A 241 8.49 -2.33 0.60
CA ILE A 241 8.19 -3.35 1.60
C ILE A 241 9.30 -3.55 2.64
N THR A 242 10.52 -3.09 2.33
CA THR A 242 11.72 -3.33 3.15
C THR A 242 12.08 -2.13 4.02
N VAL A 243 11.96 -0.92 3.49
CA VAL A 243 12.33 0.32 4.21
C VAL A 243 11.24 0.77 5.19
N GLU A 244 11.57 1.72 6.07
CA GLU A 244 10.71 2.24 7.15
C GLU A 244 10.18 1.19 8.14
N GLY A 245 10.92 0.08 8.24
CA GLY A 245 10.56 -1.12 8.99
C GLY A 245 10.03 -2.18 8.04
N ALA A 246 10.77 -3.28 7.91
CA ALA A 246 10.39 -4.39 7.05
C ALA A 246 8.95 -4.85 7.35
N ASN A 247 8.19 -5.17 6.31
CA ASN A 247 6.79 -5.60 6.43
C ASN A 247 6.61 -6.76 7.41
N ILE A 248 7.58 -7.69 7.46
CA ILE A 248 7.61 -8.80 8.40
C ILE A 248 7.61 -8.31 9.86
N LEU A 249 8.47 -7.34 10.21
CA LEU A 249 8.53 -6.81 11.58
C LEU A 249 7.28 -5.97 11.90
N THR A 250 6.86 -5.15 10.95
CA THR A 250 5.68 -4.28 11.10
C THR A 250 4.44 -5.11 11.42
N ARG A 251 4.18 -6.16 10.63
CA ARG A 251 3.03 -7.05 10.80
C ARG A 251 3.10 -7.86 12.11
N ASN A 252 4.23 -8.51 12.38
CA ASN A 252 4.32 -9.48 13.48
C ASN A 252 4.44 -8.83 14.87
N LEU A 253 5.12 -7.69 14.97
CA LEU A 253 5.47 -7.07 16.26
C LEU A 253 4.71 -5.78 16.56
N MET A 254 4.49 -4.91 15.56
CA MET A 254 4.02 -3.56 15.82
C MET A 254 2.49 -3.46 15.87
N ILE A 255 1.80 -3.95 14.84
CA ILE A 255 0.34 -3.72 14.68
C ILE A 255 -0.44 -4.23 15.90
N PHE A 256 -0.30 -5.51 16.25
CA PHE A 256 -1.01 -6.07 17.39
C PHE A 256 -0.24 -5.94 18.70
N GLY A 257 1.06 -6.23 18.72
CA GLY A 257 1.84 -6.23 19.96
C GLY A 257 1.80 -4.89 20.69
N GLN A 258 1.98 -3.77 19.98
CA GLN A 258 1.86 -2.43 20.57
C GLN A 258 0.39 -1.98 20.65
N GLY A 259 -0.46 -2.43 19.72
CA GLY A 259 -1.88 -2.09 19.70
C GLY A 259 -2.68 -2.68 20.85
N ALA A 260 -2.42 -3.93 21.24
CA ALA A 260 -3.07 -4.59 22.35
C ALA A 260 -2.80 -3.85 23.68
N THR A 261 -1.58 -3.37 23.91
CA THR A 261 -1.27 -2.60 25.14
C THR A 261 -1.89 -1.20 25.11
N ARG A 262 -1.83 -0.49 23.97
CA ARG A 262 -2.21 0.93 23.89
C ARG A 262 -3.71 1.17 23.69
N CYS A 263 -4.40 0.27 22.99
CA CYS A 263 -5.80 0.44 22.64
C CYS A 263 -6.74 -0.31 23.58
N HIS A 264 -6.23 -1.21 24.43
CA HIS A 264 -7.05 -1.93 25.38
C HIS A 264 -7.43 -1.02 26.58
N PRO A 265 -8.72 -0.93 26.97
CA PRO A 265 -9.17 0.05 27.96
C PRO A 265 -8.55 -0.08 29.37
N TYR A 266 -8.02 -1.27 29.68
CA TYR A 266 -7.55 -1.63 31.02
C TYR A 266 -6.06 -1.93 31.10
N VAL A 267 -5.43 -2.47 30.05
CA VAL A 267 -4.09 -3.11 30.15
C VAL A 267 -2.99 -2.10 30.46
N LEU A 268 -2.99 -0.93 29.84
CA LEU A 268 -2.00 0.10 30.15
C LEU A 268 -2.12 0.56 31.61
N LYS A 269 -3.35 0.74 32.11
CA LYS A 269 -3.63 1.15 33.48
C LYS A 269 -3.25 0.06 34.50
N GLU A 270 -3.48 -1.20 34.15
CA GLU A 270 -3.05 -2.35 34.94
C GLU A 270 -1.51 -2.40 35.06
N MET A 271 -0.79 -2.14 33.97
CA MET A 271 0.67 -2.06 33.97
C MET A 271 1.18 -0.87 34.79
N GLU A 272 0.54 0.30 34.67
CA GLU A 272 0.86 1.50 35.46
C GLU A 272 0.62 1.25 36.96
N ALA A 273 -0.52 0.67 37.33
CA ALA A 273 -0.84 0.31 38.71
C ALA A 273 0.18 -0.68 39.28
N ALA A 274 0.56 -1.71 38.52
CA ALA A 274 1.57 -2.68 38.94
C ALA A 274 2.99 -2.10 39.07
N SER A 275 3.24 -0.93 38.47
CA SER A 275 4.53 -0.22 38.57
C SER A 275 4.59 0.81 39.72
N ASN A 276 3.50 0.95 40.48
CA ASN A 276 3.45 1.86 41.62
C ASN A 276 4.39 1.37 42.74
N PRO A 277 5.28 2.23 43.29
CA PRO A 277 6.17 1.88 44.39
C PRO A 277 5.45 1.46 45.67
N ASP A 278 4.22 1.96 45.90
CA ASP A 278 3.37 1.58 47.03
C ASP A 278 2.63 0.28 46.72
N GLN A 279 3.05 -0.83 47.32
CA GLN A 279 2.52 -2.16 46.99
C GLN A 279 1.08 -2.39 47.42
N ASP A 280 0.64 -1.78 48.53
CA ASP A 280 -0.72 -1.97 49.03
C ASP A 280 -1.72 -1.20 48.15
N GLN A 281 -1.38 0.04 47.80
CA GLN A 281 -2.16 0.83 46.84
C GLN A 281 -2.13 0.21 45.44
N ALA A 282 -0.98 -0.30 44.99
CA ALA A 282 -0.82 -1.00 43.73
C ALA A 282 -1.76 -2.21 43.63
N ALA A 283 -1.82 -3.04 44.67
CA ALA A 283 -2.67 -4.22 44.72
C ALA A 283 -4.16 -3.87 44.66
N GLU A 284 -4.60 -2.87 45.44
CA GLU A 284 -5.99 -2.42 45.41
C GLU A 284 -6.43 -1.88 44.04
N ASP A 285 -5.61 -1.03 43.43
CA ASP A 285 -5.93 -0.42 42.14
C ASP A 285 -5.88 -1.45 41.01
N PHE A 286 -4.92 -2.38 41.08
CA PHE A 286 -4.82 -3.49 40.14
C PHE A 286 -6.04 -4.41 40.22
N ASP A 287 -6.45 -4.84 41.42
CA ASP A 287 -7.62 -5.72 41.59
C ASP A 287 -8.91 -5.07 41.06
N LYS A 288 -9.13 -3.79 41.38
CA LYS A 288 -10.28 -3.01 40.87
C LYS A 288 -10.29 -2.96 39.33
N LEU A 289 -9.12 -2.81 38.70
CA LEU A 289 -8.99 -2.81 37.23
C LEU A 289 -9.21 -4.21 36.64
N LEU A 290 -8.62 -5.24 37.25
CA LEU A 290 -8.72 -6.62 36.81
C LEU A 290 -10.19 -7.12 36.81
N PHE A 291 -10.96 -6.84 37.87
CA PHE A 291 -12.37 -7.23 37.91
C PHE A 291 -13.22 -6.50 36.85
N LYS A 292 -12.92 -5.22 36.56
CA LYS A 292 -13.58 -4.49 35.46
C LYS A 292 -13.20 -5.07 34.11
N HIS A 293 -11.95 -5.47 33.92
CA HIS A 293 -11.47 -6.15 32.72
C HIS A 293 -12.17 -7.50 32.54
N ILE A 294 -12.26 -8.34 33.56
CA ILE A 294 -12.99 -9.63 33.50
C ILE A 294 -14.47 -9.42 33.14
N GLY A 295 -15.11 -8.41 33.74
CA GLY A 295 -16.49 -8.04 33.41
C GLY A 295 -16.64 -7.59 31.95
N HIS A 296 -15.71 -6.78 31.46
CA HIS A 296 -15.65 -6.35 30.06
C HIS A 296 -15.48 -7.54 29.09
N ALA A 297 -14.52 -8.43 29.37
CA ALA A 297 -14.23 -9.62 28.56
C ALA A 297 -15.44 -10.57 28.51
N SER A 298 -16.11 -10.77 29.64
CA SER A 298 -17.30 -11.61 29.74
C SER A 298 -18.47 -11.03 28.94
N LYS A 299 -18.76 -9.73 29.09
CA LYS A 299 -19.80 -9.03 28.30
C LYS A 299 -19.51 -9.10 26.80
N ASN A 300 -18.27 -8.88 26.40
CA ASN A 300 -17.85 -9.00 24.99
C ASN A 300 -18.03 -10.43 24.49
N SER A 301 -17.71 -11.44 25.30
CA SER A 301 -17.84 -12.86 24.93
C SER A 301 -19.29 -13.26 24.67
N PHE A 302 -20.22 -12.91 25.57
CA PHE A 302 -21.65 -13.15 25.35
C PHE A 302 -22.18 -12.34 24.14
N GLY A 303 -21.74 -11.09 24.00
CA GLY A 303 -22.11 -10.23 22.88
C GLY A 303 -21.58 -10.70 21.53
N ALA A 304 -20.38 -11.27 21.48
CA ALA A 304 -19.76 -11.87 20.30
C ALA A 304 -20.47 -13.16 19.92
N PHE A 305 -20.75 -14.03 20.90
CA PHE A 305 -21.49 -15.28 20.68
C PHE A 305 -22.90 -15.03 20.15
N GLY A 306 -23.67 -14.12 20.77
CA GLY A 306 -25.00 -13.76 20.30
C GLY A 306 -24.99 -13.12 18.90
N ALA A 307 -24.02 -12.24 18.62
CA ALA A 307 -23.82 -11.69 17.28
C ALA A 307 -23.48 -12.78 16.26
N ALA A 308 -22.72 -13.79 16.67
CA ALA A 308 -22.30 -14.88 15.80
C ALA A 308 -23.45 -15.84 15.47
N LEU A 309 -24.27 -16.21 16.47
CA LEU A 309 -25.47 -17.04 16.28
C LEU A 309 -26.51 -16.37 15.36
N THR A 310 -26.67 -15.06 15.46
CA THR A 310 -27.67 -14.30 14.69
C THR A 310 -27.18 -13.85 13.32
N GLY A 311 -25.93 -14.16 12.97
CA GLY A 311 -25.33 -13.68 11.71
C GLY A 311 -25.32 -12.16 11.61
N SER A 312 -25.06 -11.46 12.72
CA SER A 312 -25.04 -9.99 12.83
C SER A 312 -26.39 -9.28 12.67
N ARG A 313 -27.48 -9.99 12.37
CA ARG A 313 -28.79 -9.37 12.05
C ARG A 313 -29.41 -8.57 13.19
N LEU A 314 -29.14 -8.93 14.45
CA LEU A 314 -29.64 -8.22 15.63
C LEU A 314 -28.72 -7.09 16.11
N ILE A 315 -27.59 -6.85 15.43
CA ILE A 315 -26.72 -5.72 15.77
C ILE A 315 -27.36 -4.44 15.26
N LYS A 316 -27.49 -3.44 16.13
CA LYS A 316 -27.93 -2.09 15.73
C LYS A 316 -26.81 -1.41 14.92
N ALA A 317 -27.16 -0.89 13.75
CA ALA A 317 -26.30 -0.01 12.96
C ALA A 317 -26.94 1.39 12.91
N ASN A 318 -26.13 2.43 13.09
CA ASN A 318 -26.58 3.82 13.03
C ASN A 318 -26.57 4.37 11.59
N MET A 319 -26.62 3.49 10.59
CA MET A 319 -26.61 3.80 9.16
C MET A 319 -27.69 2.99 8.45
N SER A 320 -28.15 3.48 7.30
CA SER A 320 -29.20 2.87 6.48
C SER A 320 -28.74 2.69 5.03
N GLY A 321 -29.37 1.78 4.30
CA GLY A 321 -29.11 1.57 2.87
C GLY A 321 -28.23 0.34 2.59
N ALA A 322 -27.65 0.28 1.40
CA ALA A 322 -26.98 -0.91 0.88
C ALA A 322 -25.76 -1.38 1.70
N THR A 323 -25.16 -0.50 2.51
CA THR A 323 -23.99 -0.79 3.34
C THR A 323 -24.33 -1.11 4.80
N GLN A 324 -25.60 -1.02 5.21
CA GLN A 324 -26.02 -1.18 6.61
C GLN A 324 -25.54 -2.50 7.23
N HIS A 325 -25.67 -3.61 6.49
CA HIS A 325 -25.27 -4.92 6.99
C HIS A 325 -23.76 -5.01 7.25
N TYR A 326 -22.94 -4.26 6.51
CA TYR A 326 -21.50 -4.24 6.74
C TYR A 326 -21.11 -3.59 8.06
N TYR A 327 -21.80 -2.53 8.50
CA TYR A 327 -21.59 -1.96 9.83
C TYR A 327 -21.91 -2.97 10.94
N GLN A 328 -22.95 -3.79 10.74
CA GLN A 328 -23.29 -4.87 11.67
C GLN A 328 -22.18 -5.94 11.70
N ASP A 329 -21.69 -6.36 10.53
CA ASP A 329 -20.64 -7.35 10.42
C ASP A 329 -19.28 -6.88 10.97
N LEU A 330 -18.93 -5.60 10.75
CA LEU A 330 -17.74 -5.01 11.37
C LEU A 330 -17.86 -4.96 12.88
N THR A 331 -19.05 -4.63 13.42
CA THR A 331 -19.28 -4.68 14.86
C THR A 331 -19.12 -6.11 15.40
N ARG A 332 -19.63 -7.11 14.69
CA ARG A 332 -19.44 -8.53 15.06
C ARG A 332 -17.95 -8.91 15.06
N MET A 333 -17.21 -8.57 14.00
CA MET A 333 -15.79 -8.89 13.88
C MET A 333 -14.91 -8.11 14.87
N SER A 334 -15.28 -6.87 15.19
CA SER A 334 -14.64 -6.07 16.24
C SER A 334 -14.82 -6.74 17.62
N ARG A 335 -16.04 -7.18 17.97
CA ARG A 335 -16.27 -7.96 19.20
C ARG A 335 -15.48 -9.26 19.20
N ALA A 336 -15.39 -9.94 18.06
CA ALA A 336 -14.63 -11.17 17.93
C ALA A 336 -13.13 -10.96 18.17
N LEU A 337 -12.57 -9.88 17.61
CA LEU A 337 -11.19 -9.48 17.86
C LEU A 337 -10.95 -9.14 19.33
N ALA A 338 -11.85 -8.37 19.95
CA ALA A 338 -11.74 -8.01 21.37
C ALA A 338 -11.67 -9.25 22.26
N VAL A 339 -12.62 -10.18 22.12
CA VAL A 339 -12.62 -11.46 22.86
C VAL A 339 -11.33 -12.25 22.59
N SER A 340 -10.89 -12.31 21.33
CA SER A 340 -9.68 -13.03 20.97
C SER A 340 -8.43 -12.41 21.60
N ALA A 341 -8.37 -11.08 21.68
CA ALA A 341 -7.29 -10.34 22.30
C ALA A 341 -7.27 -10.55 23.83
N ASP A 342 -8.43 -10.48 24.49
CA ASP A 342 -8.57 -10.70 25.94
C ASP A 342 -8.07 -12.11 26.32
N PHE A 343 -8.51 -13.14 25.59
CA PHE A 343 -8.03 -14.50 25.79
C PHE A 343 -6.53 -14.65 25.46
N ALA A 344 -6.03 -13.96 24.43
CA ALA A 344 -4.61 -13.95 24.09
C ALA A 344 -3.75 -13.36 25.21
N MET A 345 -4.14 -12.22 25.75
CA MET A 345 -3.43 -11.57 26.85
C MET A 345 -3.52 -12.40 28.13
N LEU A 346 -4.71 -12.93 28.47
CA LEU A 346 -4.91 -13.75 29.66
C LEU A 346 -4.10 -15.05 29.64
N THR A 347 -4.10 -15.75 28.52
CA THR A 347 -3.51 -17.09 28.45
C THR A 347 -2.04 -17.08 28.06
N LEU A 348 -1.58 -16.13 27.24
CA LEU A 348 -0.19 -16.05 26.78
C LEU A 348 0.63 -15.00 27.55
N GLY A 349 0.01 -14.02 28.19
CA GLY A 349 0.70 -12.97 28.96
C GLY A 349 1.86 -12.34 28.18
N GLY A 350 3.04 -12.27 28.81
CA GLY A 350 4.27 -11.74 28.18
C GLY A 350 4.79 -12.55 26.99
N ASP A 351 4.43 -13.84 26.88
CA ASP A 351 4.83 -14.69 25.74
C ASP A 351 4.07 -14.33 24.46
N LEU A 352 2.98 -13.57 24.53
CA LEU A 352 2.24 -13.08 23.36
C LEU A 352 3.16 -12.34 22.38
N LYS A 353 4.11 -11.54 22.90
CA LYS A 353 5.11 -10.84 22.09
C LYS A 353 6.07 -11.79 21.36
N ARG A 354 6.31 -12.98 21.91
CA ARG A 354 7.13 -14.04 21.29
C ARG A 354 6.33 -14.92 20.33
N LYS A 355 5.01 -14.98 20.46
CA LYS A 355 4.10 -15.69 19.55
C LYS A 355 3.73 -14.83 18.35
N GLU A 356 4.76 -14.40 17.62
CA GLU A 356 4.69 -13.48 16.48
C GLU A 356 3.60 -13.82 15.46
N MET A 357 3.43 -15.11 15.10
CA MET A 357 2.40 -15.53 14.15
C MET A 357 0.96 -15.35 14.65
N ILE A 358 0.70 -15.51 15.95
CA ILE A 358 -0.64 -15.30 16.52
C ILE A 358 -0.89 -13.79 16.62
N SER A 359 0.08 -13.04 17.12
CA SER A 359 0.07 -11.58 17.15
C SER A 359 -0.24 -11.00 15.76
N ALA A 360 0.47 -11.48 14.72
CA ALA A 360 0.28 -11.05 13.34
C ALA A 360 -1.14 -11.31 12.83
N ARG A 361 -1.70 -12.50 13.08
CA ARG A 361 -3.06 -12.84 12.62
C ARG A 361 -4.11 -11.97 13.31
N LEU A 362 -3.96 -11.69 14.61
CA LEU A 362 -4.85 -10.76 15.31
C LEU A 362 -4.67 -9.31 14.82
N GLY A 363 -3.44 -8.94 14.46
CA GLY A 363 -3.12 -7.66 13.82
C GLY A 363 -3.76 -7.51 12.45
N ASP A 364 -3.76 -8.56 11.63
CA ASP A 364 -4.43 -8.55 10.33
C ASP A 364 -5.94 -8.29 10.49
N VAL A 365 -6.58 -8.88 11.50
CA VAL A 365 -8.01 -8.65 11.77
C VAL A 365 -8.27 -7.18 12.08
N LEU A 366 -7.43 -6.57 12.92
CA LEU A 366 -7.52 -5.13 13.21
C LEU A 366 -7.34 -4.30 11.94
N ALA A 367 -6.36 -4.66 11.11
CA ALA A 367 -6.09 -3.97 9.86
C ALA A 367 -7.25 -4.04 8.86
N TYR A 368 -7.84 -5.22 8.65
CA TYR A 368 -8.99 -5.37 7.76
C TYR A 368 -10.23 -4.67 8.30
N LEU A 369 -10.44 -4.64 9.62
CA LEU A 369 -11.49 -3.83 10.23
C LEU A 369 -11.28 -2.34 9.95
N TYR A 370 -10.03 -1.85 10.06
CA TYR A 370 -9.68 -0.47 9.76
C TYR A 370 -9.91 -0.12 8.29
N MET A 371 -9.40 -0.93 7.35
CA MET A 371 -9.56 -0.70 5.91
C MET A 371 -11.02 -0.78 5.45
N ALA A 372 -11.81 -1.71 6.01
CA ALA A 372 -13.25 -1.77 5.73
C ALA A 372 -13.99 -0.53 6.26
N SER A 373 -13.62 -0.06 7.46
CA SER A 373 -14.16 1.17 8.02
C SER A 373 -13.78 2.39 7.17
N ALA A 374 -12.56 2.41 6.63
CA ALA A 374 -12.11 3.44 5.70
C ALA A 374 -12.93 3.45 4.41
N ALA A 375 -13.19 2.28 3.79
CA ALA A 375 -14.02 2.17 2.59
C ALA A 375 -15.45 2.65 2.82
N LEU A 376 -16.06 2.26 3.93
CA LEU A 376 -17.40 2.71 4.31
C LEU A 376 -17.44 4.22 4.58
N LYS A 377 -16.45 4.75 5.30
CA LYS A 377 -16.36 6.19 5.56
C LYS A 377 -16.16 6.98 4.26
N LYS A 378 -15.26 6.55 3.38
CA LYS A 378 -15.05 7.20 2.07
C LYS A 378 -16.36 7.27 1.29
N TYR A 379 -17.11 6.18 1.23
CA TYR A 379 -18.42 6.15 0.57
C TYR A 379 -19.42 7.15 1.15
N GLU A 380 -19.45 7.28 2.48
CA GLU A 380 -20.29 8.27 3.16
C GLU A 380 -19.84 9.71 2.87
N ASP A 381 -18.54 9.99 3.00
CA ASP A 381 -17.95 11.32 2.78
C ASP A 381 -18.09 11.78 1.32
N ASP A 382 -18.03 10.85 0.36
CA ASP A 382 -18.23 11.13 -1.07
C ASP A 382 -19.72 11.30 -1.45
N GLY A 383 -20.64 11.23 -0.49
CA GLY A 383 -22.07 11.44 -0.71
C GLY A 383 -22.84 10.19 -1.19
N ARG A 384 -22.36 8.98 -0.86
CA ARG A 384 -22.99 7.69 -1.18
C ARG A 384 -23.22 7.49 -2.69
N GLN A 385 -22.19 7.70 -3.49
CA GLN A 385 -22.31 7.62 -4.95
C GLN A 385 -22.61 6.20 -5.42
N GLN A 386 -23.76 6.00 -6.06
CA GLN A 386 -24.22 4.66 -6.47
C GLN A 386 -23.22 3.91 -7.38
N GLN A 387 -22.46 4.64 -8.20
CA GLN A 387 -21.45 4.06 -9.09
C GLN A 387 -20.25 3.46 -8.34
N ASP A 388 -20.01 3.88 -7.09
CA ASP A 388 -18.89 3.41 -6.28
C ASP A 388 -19.28 2.16 -5.47
N LEU A 389 -20.58 1.84 -5.40
CA LEU A 389 -21.12 0.84 -4.50
C LEU A 389 -20.56 -0.57 -4.77
N ASP A 390 -20.34 -0.94 -6.03
CA ASP A 390 -19.72 -2.23 -6.38
C ASP A 390 -18.27 -2.33 -5.83
N TYR A 391 -17.52 -1.23 -5.84
CA TYR A 391 -16.16 -1.17 -5.29
C TYR A 391 -16.16 -1.21 -3.76
N VAL A 392 -17.15 -0.57 -3.13
CA VAL A 392 -17.38 -0.65 -1.68
C VAL A 392 -17.71 -2.09 -1.28
N HIS A 393 -18.63 -2.75 -2.01
CA HIS A 393 -18.96 -4.15 -1.78
C HIS A 393 -17.71 -5.02 -1.89
N TYR A 394 -16.91 -4.85 -2.95
CA TYR A 394 -15.69 -5.62 -3.15
C TYR A 394 -14.72 -5.43 -1.98
N GLY A 395 -14.42 -4.17 -1.64
CA GLY A 395 -13.44 -3.84 -0.62
C GLY A 395 -13.83 -4.35 0.77
N VAL A 396 -15.09 -4.18 1.14
CA VAL A 396 -15.58 -4.60 2.47
C VAL A 396 -15.73 -6.12 2.56
N GLN A 397 -16.21 -6.80 1.51
CA GLN A 397 -16.26 -8.27 1.45
C GLN A 397 -14.87 -8.87 1.56
N HIS A 398 -13.89 -8.33 0.81
CA HIS A 398 -12.48 -8.72 0.89
C HIS A 398 -11.95 -8.61 2.32
N CYS A 399 -12.15 -7.45 2.97
CA CYS A 399 -11.68 -7.23 4.34
C CYS A 399 -12.34 -8.18 5.34
N LEU A 400 -13.67 -8.35 5.29
CA LEU A 400 -14.39 -9.25 6.19
C LEU A 400 -13.98 -10.72 6.01
N TYR A 401 -13.79 -11.16 4.76
CA TYR A 401 -13.29 -12.49 4.45
C TYR A 401 -11.92 -12.74 5.09
N HIS A 402 -10.94 -11.86 4.85
CA HIS A 402 -9.60 -12.06 5.37
C HIS A 402 -9.51 -11.86 6.89
N ALA A 403 -10.30 -10.95 7.47
CA ALA A 403 -10.43 -10.84 8.92
C ALA A 403 -10.92 -12.16 9.54
N ALA A 404 -12.00 -12.73 8.99
CA ALA A 404 -12.54 -13.99 9.48
C ALA A 404 -11.57 -15.16 9.28
N GLN A 405 -10.89 -15.21 8.13
CA GLN A 405 -9.86 -16.21 7.84
C GLN A 405 -8.68 -16.12 8.81
N SER A 406 -8.18 -14.91 9.11
CA SER A 406 -7.09 -14.71 10.06
C SER A 406 -7.47 -15.15 11.48
N LEU A 407 -8.70 -14.88 11.93
CA LEU A 407 -9.22 -15.40 13.21
C LEU A 407 -9.26 -16.94 13.22
N GLN A 408 -9.80 -17.56 12.17
CA GLN A 408 -9.85 -19.02 12.07
C GLN A 408 -8.45 -19.65 12.12
N GLN A 409 -7.48 -19.06 11.43
CA GLN A 409 -6.10 -19.51 11.46
C GLN A 409 -5.45 -19.29 12.83
N ALA A 410 -5.74 -18.17 13.50
CA ALA A 410 -5.26 -17.89 14.85
C ALA A 410 -5.78 -18.94 15.85
N PHE A 411 -7.07 -19.27 15.79
CA PHE A 411 -7.68 -20.26 16.68
C PHE A 411 -7.20 -21.68 16.39
N THR A 412 -7.04 -22.04 15.12
CA THR A 412 -6.55 -23.37 14.71
C THR A 412 -5.11 -23.61 15.16
N ASN A 413 -4.28 -22.56 15.10
CA ASN A 413 -2.85 -22.63 15.47
C ASN A 413 -2.57 -22.11 16.88
N TYR A 414 -3.60 -21.96 17.71
CA TYR A 414 -3.46 -21.39 19.04
C TYR A 414 -2.58 -22.29 19.92
N PRO A 415 -1.59 -21.77 20.67
CA PRO A 415 -0.65 -22.58 21.45
C PRO A 415 -1.35 -23.56 22.41
N TYR A 416 -2.39 -23.09 23.10
CA TYR A 416 -3.24 -23.92 23.95
C TYR A 416 -4.46 -24.40 23.15
N LYS A 417 -4.41 -25.66 22.68
CA LYS A 417 -5.45 -26.23 21.80
C LYS A 417 -6.88 -26.13 22.37
N GLY A 418 -7.04 -26.26 23.68
CA GLY A 418 -8.34 -26.11 24.35
C GLY A 418 -8.93 -24.69 24.19
N VAL A 419 -8.09 -23.67 24.39
CA VAL A 419 -8.47 -22.26 24.23
C VAL A 419 -8.82 -21.94 22.78
N GLY A 420 -8.02 -22.43 21.82
CA GLY A 420 -8.31 -22.25 20.40
C GLY A 420 -9.67 -22.85 19.98
N ARG A 421 -10.00 -24.05 20.48
CA ARG A 421 -11.32 -24.67 20.24
C ARG A 421 -12.46 -23.88 20.87
N LEU A 422 -12.28 -23.40 22.10
CA LEU A 422 -13.25 -22.56 22.79
C LEU A 422 -13.53 -21.27 22.00
N LEU A 423 -12.48 -20.54 21.60
CA LEU A 423 -12.60 -19.32 20.80
C LEU A 423 -13.33 -19.58 19.48
N LYS A 424 -13.04 -20.71 18.81
CA LYS A 424 -13.75 -21.10 17.59
C LYS A 424 -15.26 -21.27 17.82
N VAL A 425 -15.67 -21.90 18.93
CA VAL A 425 -17.09 -22.08 19.28
C VAL A 425 -17.74 -20.76 19.64
N VAL A 426 -17.06 -19.89 20.40
CA VAL A 426 -17.60 -18.59 20.82
C VAL A 426 -17.77 -17.64 19.63
N ILE A 427 -16.80 -17.60 18.70
CA ILE A 427 -16.77 -16.63 17.59
C ILE A 427 -17.44 -17.14 16.30
N PHE A 428 -17.34 -18.45 16.04
CA PHE A 428 -17.88 -19.10 14.84
C PHE A 428 -18.69 -20.36 15.18
N PRO A 429 -19.74 -20.27 16.03
CA PRO A 429 -20.55 -21.43 16.44
C PRO A 429 -21.21 -22.14 15.25
N LEU A 430 -21.62 -21.37 14.23
CA LEU A 430 -22.24 -21.87 13.00
C LEU A 430 -21.24 -21.92 11.82
N GLY A 431 -19.95 -21.75 12.09
CA GLY A 431 -18.91 -21.63 11.06
C GLY A 431 -18.69 -20.19 10.56
N ASN A 432 -17.73 -20.06 9.62
CA ASN A 432 -17.41 -18.80 8.96
C ASN A 432 -18.23 -18.67 7.67
N ARG A 433 -19.00 -17.59 7.57
CA ARG A 433 -19.87 -17.29 6.42
C ARG A 433 -19.33 -16.20 5.50
N PHE A 434 -18.25 -15.52 5.88
CA PHE A 434 -17.68 -14.44 5.10
C PHE A 434 -17.00 -15.05 3.87
N GLN A 435 -17.43 -14.61 2.69
CA GLN A 435 -16.95 -15.10 1.40
C GLN A 435 -16.11 -14.03 0.71
N GLN A 436 -15.23 -14.47 -0.20
CA GLN A 436 -14.55 -13.56 -1.10
C GLN A 436 -15.55 -12.80 -1.99
N PRO A 437 -15.15 -11.65 -2.56
CA PRO A 437 -15.91 -11.01 -3.63
C PRO A 437 -16.26 -12.00 -4.75
N SER A 438 -17.49 -11.95 -5.24
CA SER A 438 -17.95 -12.88 -6.28
C SER A 438 -17.36 -12.57 -7.65
N ASP A 439 -17.31 -13.58 -8.51
CA ASP A 439 -16.85 -13.44 -9.90
C ASP A 439 -17.66 -12.38 -10.65
N ASP A 440 -19.00 -12.37 -10.51
CA ASP A 440 -19.89 -11.34 -11.05
C ASP A 440 -19.47 -9.92 -10.64
N LEU A 441 -19.00 -9.74 -9.39
CA LEU A 441 -18.58 -8.43 -8.90
C LEU A 441 -17.24 -8.04 -9.53
N SER A 442 -16.32 -8.99 -9.65
CA SER A 442 -15.04 -8.77 -10.35
C SER A 442 -15.27 -8.39 -11.82
N VAL A 443 -16.21 -9.05 -12.50
CA VAL A 443 -16.59 -8.72 -13.89
C VAL A 443 -17.18 -7.32 -14.00
N LYS A 444 -18.05 -6.90 -13.07
CA LYS A 444 -18.59 -5.53 -13.03
C LYS A 444 -17.51 -4.46 -12.86
N LEU A 445 -16.57 -4.69 -11.93
CA LEU A 445 -15.43 -3.80 -11.73
C LEU A 445 -14.54 -3.73 -12.97
N ALA A 446 -14.27 -4.87 -13.61
CA ALA A 446 -13.50 -4.91 -14.86
C ALA A 446 -14.19 -4.12 -15.99
N GLU A 447 -15.50 -4.28 -16.15
CA GLU A 447 -16.27 -3.52 -17.14
C GLU A 447 -16.28 -2.01 -16.84
N SER A 448 -16.40 -1.63 -15.57
CA SER A 448 -16.28 -0.24 -15.12
C SER A 448 -14.92 0.36 -15.47
N LEU A 449 -13.80 -0.34 -15.23
CA LEU A 449 -12.46 0.12 -15.59
C LEU A 449 -12.22 0.23 -17.10
N MET A 450 -12.94 -0.56 -17.90
CA MET A 450 -12.92 -0.52 -19.36
C MET A 450 -13.96 0.42 -19.97
N THR A 451 -14.65 1.22 -19.17
CA THR A 451 -15.68 2.15 -19.63
C THR A 451 -15.28 3.59 -19.31
N PRO A 452 -15.18 4.50 -20.30
CA PRO A 452 -14.98 5.92 -20.03
C PRO A 452 -16.15 6.47 -19.21
N GLY A 453 -15.86 7.21 -18.14
CA GLY A 453 -16.92 7.82 -17.33
C GLY A 453 -16.43 8.38 -16.00
N ALA A 454 -17.34 9.11 -15.35
CA ALA A 454 -17.05 9.85 -14.12
C ALA A 454 -16.50 8.97 -12.99
N HIS A 455 -16.99 7.73 -12.85
CA HIS A 455 -16.48 6.82 -11.84
C HIS A 455 -14.99 6.48 -12.04
N ARG A 456 -14.61 6.08 -13.27
CA ARG A 456 -13.21 5.78 -13.61
C ARG A 456 -12.32 7.00 -13.37
N ASP A 457 -12.77 8.20 -13.75
CA ASP A 457 -12.03 9.44 -13.53
C ASP A 457 -11.88 9.79 -12.04
N ARG A 458 -12.92 9.59 -11.22
CA ARG A 458 -12.82 9.76 -9.75
C ARG A 458 -11.87 8.75 -9.12
N LEU A 459 -11.96 7.48 -9.51
CA LEU A 459 -11.13 6.41 -8.94
C LEU A 459 -9.63 6.67 -9.21
N THR A 460 -9.30 7.21 -10.37
CA THR A 460 -7.90 7.41 -10.82
C THR A 460 -7.50 8.88 -10.89
N HIS A 461 -8.14 9.77 -10.12
CA HIS A 461 -7.97 11.22 -10.26
C HIS A 461 -6.54 11.72 -9.98
N LEU A 462 -5.71 10.95 -9.28
CA LEU A 462 -4.29 11.26 -9.03
C LEU A 462 -3.34 10.66 -10.07
N CYS A 463 -3.86 9.86 -11.02
CA CYS A 463 -3.05 9.39 -12.14
C CYS A 463 -2.81 10.56 -13.11
N TYR A 464 -1.54 10.96 -13.27
CA TYR A 464 -1.18 11.92 -14.30
C TYR A 464 -1.32 11.31 -15.69
N ILE A 465 -2.04 12.00 -16.58
CA ILE A 465 -2.24 11.62 -17.98
C ILE A 465 -1.63 12.75 -18.82
N GLY A 466 -0.50 12.49 -19.46
CA GLY A 466 0.19 13.52 -20.23
C GLY A 466 -0.55 13.86 -21.53
N LYS A 467 -0.45 15.13 -21.92
CA LYS A 467 -1.00 15.65 -23.20
C LYS A 467 0.03 15.68 -24.32
N ARG A 468 1.30 15.43 -24.01
CA ARG A 468 2.39 15.46 -24.99
C ARG A 468 2.32 14.21 -25.85
N ALA A 469 2.78 14.32 -27.10
CA ALA A 469 2.79 13.20 -28.04
C ALA A 469 3.71 12.04 -27.63
N ASP A 470 4.70 12.33 -26.77
CA ASP A 470 5.67 11.37 -26.23
C ASP A 470 5.25 10.75 -24.88
N ASP A 471 4.06 11.07 -24.35
CA ASP A 471 3.56 10.51 -23.10
C ASP A 471 2.85 9.17 -23.32
N ASN A 472 3.41 8.09 -22.78
CA ASN A 472 2.92 6.73 -23.04
C ASN A 472 1.63 6.38 -22.28
N ILE A 473 1.34 7.07 -21.17
CA ILE A 473 0.05 6.94 -20.48
C ILE A 473 -1.03 7.65 -21.29
N GLY A 474 -0.73 8.85 -21.79
CA GLY A 474 -1.59 9.61 -22.69
C GLY A 474 -1.88 8.89 -24.00
N LEU A 475 -0.87 8.25 -24.62
CA LEU A 475 -1.04 7.41 -25.80
C LEU A 475 -2.04 6.26 -25.55
N MET A 476 -1.88 5.56 -24.41
CA MET A 476 -2.78 4.47 -24.02
C MET A 476 -4.22 4.97 -23.79
N GLU A 477 -4.38 6.09 -23.09
CA GLU A 477 -5.69 6.69 -22.83
C GLU A 477 -6.37 7.17 -24.13
N ASN A 478 -5.63 7.82 -25.03
CA ASN A 478 -6.14 8.28 -26.32
C ASN A 478 -6.57 7.09 -27.20
N ALA A 479 -5.78 6.01 -27.23
CA ALA A 479 -6.15 4.78 -27.91
C ALA A 479 -7.42 4.15 -27.34
N PHE A 480 -7.56 4.14 -26.00
CA PHE A 480 -8.74 3.65 -25.33
C PHE A 480 -10.00 4.44 -25.69
N LEU A 481 -9.96 5.76 -25.59
CA LEU A 481 -11.08 6.63 -25.94
C LEU A 481 -11.47 6.51 -27.42
N ALA A 482 -10.49 6.47 -28.32
CA ALA A 482 -10.74 6.31 -29.76
C ALA A 482 -11.38 4.95 -30.07
N MET A 483 -10.87 3.86 -29.47
CA MET A 483 -11.43 2.52 -29.65
C MET A 483 -12.82 2.38 -29.03
N TYR A 484 -13.10 3.07 -27.92
CA TYR A 484 -14.43 3.09 -27.32
C TYR A 484 -15.43 3.86 -28.20
N GLY A 485 -15.00 4.98 -28.80
CA GLY A 485 -15.82 5.79 -29.69
C GLY A 485 -16.30 5.04 -30.95
N VAL A 486 -15.51 4.09 -31.46
CA VAL A 486 -15.86 3.29 -32.65
C VAL A 486 -16.57 1.97 -32.35
N GLN A 487 -16.91 1.69 -31.08
CA GLN A 487 -17.50 0.40 -30.67
C GLN A 487 -18.82 0.06 -31.39
N SER A 488 -19.64 1.07 -31.69
CA SER A 488 -20.89 0.89 -32.44
C SER A 488 -20.62 0.47 -33.90
N ILE A 489 -19.57 1.03 -34.51
CA ILE A 489 -19.10 0.73 -35.86
C ILE A 489 -18.52 -0.70 -35.91
N GLU A 490 -17.72 -1.08 -34.91
CA GLU A 490 -17.19 -2.44 -34.81
C GLU A 490 -18.31 -3.49 -34.66
N ARG A 491 -19.39 -3.16 -33.94
CA ARG A 491 -20.58 -4.03 -33.85
C ARG A 491 -21.29 -4.19 -35.19
N LYS A 492 -21.39 -3.13 -36.00
CA LYS A 492 -21.91 -3.21 -37.39
C LYS A 492 -21.04 -4.15 -38.24
N LEU A 493 -19.73 -3.96 -38.20
CA LEU A 493 -18.78 -4.79 -38.94
C LEU A 493 -18.84 -6.27 -38.53
N TYR A 494 -18.98 -6.54 -37.22
CA TYR A 494 -19.15 -7.90 -36.71
C TYR A 494 -20.47 -8.55 -37.18
N ARG A 495 -21.57 -7.79 -37.17
CA ARG A 495 -22.86 -8.27 -37.69
C ARG A 495 -22.78 -8.56 -39.19
N ALA A 496 -22.18 -7.67 -39.97
CA ALA A 496 -21.95 -7.87 -41.41
C ALA A 496 -21.12 -9.14 -41.70
N ALA A 497 -20.12 -9.44 -40.86
CA ALA A 497 -19.33 -10.65 -40.97
C ALA A 497 -20.10 -11.94 -40.57
N LYS A 498 -21.11 -11.83 -39.71
CA LYS A 498 -22.05 -12.93 -39.43
C LYS A 498 -23.01 -13.16 -40.60
N GLU A 499 -23.47 -12.09 -41.23
CA GLU A 499 -24.35 -12.10 -42.40
C GLU A 499 -23.64 -12.49 -43.71
N GLY A 500 -22.31 -12.67 -43.70
CA GLY A 500 -21.53 -13.05 -44.88
C GLY A 500 -21.22 -11.90 -45.84
N LYS A 501 -21.57 -10.66 -45.50
CA LYS A 501 -21.29 -9.46 -46.31
C LYS A 501 -19.84 -9.00 -46.25
N VAL A 502 -19.12 -9.39 -45.20
CA VAL A 502 -17.71 -9.04 -44.97
C VAL A 502 -16.97 -10.30 -44.52
N ALA A 503 -15.71 -10.46 -44.90
CA ALA A 503 -14.88 -11.55 -44.45
C ALA A 503 -14.73 -11.55 -42.92
N ARG A 504 -14.83 -12.74 -42.30
CA ARG A 504 -14.66 -12.93 -40.84
C ARG A 504 -13.22 -12.75 -40.38
N LYS A 505 -12.26 -13.06 -41.25
CA LYS A 505 -10.82 -12.95 -41.02
C LYS A 505 -10.20 -12.19 -42.19
N GLY A 506 -9.05 -11.57 -41.95
CA GLY A 506 -8.30 -10.81 -42.95
C GLY A 506 -7.86 -9.44 -42.42
N PRO A 507 -7.00 -8.75 -43.17
CA PRO A 507 -6.57 -7.39 -42.86
C PRO A 507 -7.75 -6.45 -42.66
N LEU A 508 -7.64 -5.52 -41.69
CA LEU A 508 -8.72 -4.60 -41.38
C LEU A 508 -9.11 -3.74 -42.59
N GLY A 509 -8.13 -3.25 -43.36
CA GLY A 509 -8.38 -2.42 -44.54
C GLY A 509 -9.26 -3.11 -45.59
N GLU A 510 -9.01 -4.38 -45.89
CA GLU A 510 -9.81 -5.16 -46.84
C GLU A 510 -11.24 -5.35 -46.35
N ARG A 511 -11.42 -5.62 -45.05
CA ARG A 511 -12.74 -5.80 -44.44
C ARG A 511 -13.54 -4.50 -44.45
N LEU A 512 -12.89 -3.36 -44.24
CA LEU A 512 -13.53 -2.05 -44.33
C LEU A 512 -13.93 -1.71 -45.78
N ALA A 513 -13.11 -2.07 -46.77
CA ALA A 513 -13.45 -1.91 -48.17
C ALA A 513 -14.69 -2.75 -48.57
N GLN A 514 -14.75 -4.02 -48.14
CA GLN A 514 -15.94 -4.87 -48.34
C GLN A 514 -17.17 -4.29 -47.64
N ALA A 515 -17.02 -3.76 -46.43
CA ALA A 515 -18.11 -3.13 -45.70
C ALA A 515 -18.63 -1.87 -46.39
N LYS A 516 -17.75 -1.10 -47.07
CA LYS A 516 -18.12 0.04 -47.91
C LYS A 516 -18.92 -0.41 -49.13
N GLU A 517 -18.42 -1.40 -49.86
CA GLU A 517 -19.05 -1.94 -51.06
C GLU A 517 -20.43 -2.54 -50.76
N ALA A 518 -20.57 -3.24 -49.64
CA ALA A 518 -21.83 -3.80 -49.16
C ALA A 518 -22.77 -2.76 -48.52
N GLY A 519 -22.41 -1.46 -48.51
CA GLY A 519 -23.22 -0.38 -47.94
C GLY A 519 -23.44 -0.48 -46.42
N VAL A 520 -22.58 -1.22 -45.72
CA VAL A 520 -22.67 -1.42 -44.26
C VAL A 520 -22.06 -0.23 -43.52
N LEU A 521 -20.96 0.33 -44.03
CA LEU A 521 -20.22 1.45 -43.43
C LEU A 521 -20.07 2.61 -44.43
N THR A 522 -20.12 3.82 -43.89
CA THR A 522 -19.82 5.07 -44.61
C THR A 522 -18.31 5.34 -44.63
N GLU A 523 -17.86 6.25 -45.52
CA GLU A 523 -16.45 6.64 -45.58
C GLU A 523 -15.95 7.26 -44.28
N GLN A 524 -16.78 8.10 -43.64
CA GLN A 524 -16.47 8.72 -42.37
C GLN A 524 -16.29 7.68 -41.25
N GLU A 525 -17.14 6.64 -41.21
CA GLU A 525 -17.00 5.54 -40.23
C GLU A 525 -15.71 4.74 -40.47
N ILE A 526 -15.30 4.56 -41.73
CA ILE A 526 -14.05 3.88 -42.09
C ILE A 526 -12.85 4.70 -41.63
N GLU A 527 -12.83 6.01 -41.88
CA GLU A 527 -11.77 6.91 -41.43
C GLU A 527 -11.63 6.90 -39.89
N GLN A 528 -12.75 6.94 -39.17
CA GLN A 528 -12.76 6.85 -37.71
C GLN A 528 -12.15 5.55 -37.20
N VAL A 529 -12.52 4.41 -37.79
CA VAL A 529 -11.96 3.10 -37.42
C VAL A 529 -10.47 3.03 -37.71
N LEU A 530 -10.02 3.52 -38.87
CA LEU A 530 -8.59 3.54 -39.22
C LEU A 530 -7.77 4.44 -38.28
N ALA A 531 -8.30 5.61 -37.90
CA ALA A 531 -7.66 6.50 -36.95
C ALA A 531 -7.56 5.87 -35.55
N ALA A 532 -8.63 5.24 -35.07
CA ALA A 532 -8.64 4.52 -33.80
C ALA A 532 -7.69 3.31 -33.81
N ASP A 533 -7.66 2.54 -34.91
CA ASP A 533 -6.78 1.38 -35.07
C ASP A 533 -5.30 1.77 -35.08
N LYS A 534 -4.95 2.91 -35.69
CA LYS A 534 -3.60 3.47 -35.68
C LYS A 534 -3.13 3.77 -34.25
N LEU A 535 -3.94 4.48 -33.46
CA LEU A 535 -3.63 4.76 -32.06
C LEU A 535 -3.52 3.48 -31.23
N ARG A 536 -4.46 2.55 -31.42
CA ARG A 536 -4.43 1.23 -30.78
C ARG A 536 -3.14 0.49 -31.09
N TYR A 537 -2.74 0.44 -32.35
CA TYR A 537 -1.55 -0.25 -32.79
C TYR A 537 -0.29 0.33 -32.15
N GLN A 538 -0.18 1.67 -32.09
CA GLN A 538 0.91 2.36 -31.41
C GLN A 538 0.94 2.06 -29.90
N ALA A 539 -0.21 2.17 -29.22
CA ALA A 539 -0.29 1.98 -27.77
C ALA A 539 0.12 0.57 -27.30
N ILE A 540 -0.15 -0.46 -28.11
CA ILE A 540 0.19 -1.85 -27.78
C ILE A 540 1.62 -2.27 -28.22
N GLN A 541 2.39 -1.38 -28.86
CA GLN A 541 3.79 -1.66 -29.18
C GLN A 541 4.67 -1.68 -27.93
N VAL A 542 5.87 -2.18 -28.14
CA VAL A 542 7.02 -2.14 -27.23
C VAL A 542 8.17 -1.43 -27.91
N ASP A 543 9.16 -1.01 -27.14
CA ASP A 543 10.34 -0.37 -27.69
C ASP A 543 11.21 -1.33 -28.49
N ASN A 544 11.73 -0.85 -29.62
CA ASN A 544 12.78 -1.51 -30.37
C ASN A 544 14.11 -0.83 -30.08
N PHE A 545 15.17 -1.62 -29.95
CA PHE A 545 16.52 -1.12 -29.71
C PHE A 545 17.49 -1.57 -30.81
N SER A 546 18.59 -0.85 -30.97
CA SER A 546 19.77 -1.36 -31.67
C SER A 546 20.27 -2.66 -31.02
N HIS A 547 21.03 -3.47 -31.76
CA HIS A 547 21.52 -4.77 -31.27
C HIS A 547 22.31 -4.68 -29.94
N ASP A 548 22.94 -3.55 -29.70
CA ASP A 548 23.73 -3.22 -28.49
C ASP A 548 22.96 -2.41 -27.44
N PHE A 549 21.65 -2.16 -27.65
CA PHE A 549 20.79 -1.34 -26.78
C PHE A 549 21.18 0.15 -26.63
N SER A 550 22.12 0.66 -27.42
CA SER A 550 22.58 2.06 -27.32
C SER A 550 21.56 3.07 -27.85
N GLU A 551 20.69 2.67 -28.78
CA GLU A 551 19.67 3.55 -29.36
C GLU A 551 18.27 2.92 -29.34
N VAL A 552 17.27 3.74 -28.98
CA VAL A 552 15.85 3.44 -29.24
C VAL A 552 15.57 3.68 -30.74
N THR A 553 15.03 2.67 -31.41
CA THR A 553 14.70 2.65 -32.83
C THR A 553 13.20 2.58 -33.11
N THR A 554 12.39 2.55 -32.05
CA THR A 554 10.93 2.72 -32.12
C THR A 554 10.60 3.97 -32.96
N ASP A 555 9.73 3.81 -33.96
CA ASP A 555 9.31 4.85 -34.91
C ASP A 555 10.38 5.42 -35.87
N LYS A 556 11.64 4.97 -35.82
CA LYS A 556 12.60 5.25 -36.89
C LYS A 556 12.21 4.40 -38.11
N ALA A 557 11.99 5.03 -39.27
CA ALA A 557 11.68 4.33 -40.51
C ALA A 557 12.69 3.19 -40.72
N VAL A 558 12.20 1.96 -40.76
CA VAL A 558 13.02 0.74 -40.96
C VAL A 558 13.90 0.98 -42.18
N ARG A 559 15.21 1.18 -41.98
CA ARG A 559 16.17 1.01 -43.06
C ARG A 559 16.05 -0.46 -43.46
N LYS A 560 15.42 -0.73 -44.61
CA LYS A 560 15.39 -2.07 -45.19
C LYS A 560 16.81 -2.64 -45.10
N PRO A 561 17.00 -3.83 -44.50
CA PRO A 561 18.31 -4.46 -44.56
C PRO A 561 18.71 -4.53 -46.04
N LYS A 562 19.88 -4.01 -46.39
CA LYS A 562 20.51 -4.43 -47.64
C LYS A 562 20.71 -5.93 -47.48
N LEU A 563 19.87 -6.72 -48.11
CA LEU A 563 20.15 -8.12 -48.40
C LEU A 563 21.46 -8.09 -49.20
N ASN A 564 22.58 -8.26 -48.52
CA ASN A 564 23.82 -8.62 -49.20
C ASN A 564 23.55 -10.02 -49.74
N SER A 565 23.29 -10.10 -51.04
CA SER A 565 23.42 -11.33 -51.79
C SER A 565 24.85 -11.83 -51.57
N VAL A 566 25.00 -12.86 -50.77
CA VAL A 566 26.20 -13.67 -50.79
C VAL A 566 25.75 -15.06 -51.21
N ALA A 567 26.32 -15.44 -52.36
CA ALA A 567 26.15 -16.69 -53.07
C ALA A 567 26.63 -17.91 -52.27
#